data_AF-A0A167TXM2-F1
#
_entry.id   AF-A0A167TXM2-F1
#
_cell.length_a   1.000
_cell.length_b   1.000
_cell.length_c   1.000
_cell.angle_alpha   90.00
_cell.angle_beta   90.00
_cell.angle_gamma   90.00
#
_symmetry.space_group_name_H-M   'P 1'
#
loop_
_entity.id
_entity.type
_entity.pdbx_description
1 polymer ?
#
loop_
_entity_poly.entity_id
_entity_poly.type
_entity_poly.pdbx_seq_one_letter_code
_entity_poly.pdbx_strand_id
1 'polypeptide(L)'
;MKKSLISASLALDLLASSTSAFAATYEYSSKGRNFDKSWTAYNSGTNWVIEYGFNTDFINEDFTTHTKHSTTSHIAKVRNANGTFSDQDSAGNWAGIEVTHSGSTVYYSITY
;
A
#
# COMPACT_ATOMS: atom_id res chain seq x y z
N MET A 1 37.11 56.73 7.07
CA MET A 1 36.36 56.55 5.81
C MET A 1 37.17 55.55 4.98
N LYS A 2 36.73 54.41 4.45
CA LYS A 2 35.43 53.76 4.23
C LYS A 2 35.62 52.25 4.42
N LYS A 3 34.59 51.57 4.92
CA LYS A 3 34.49 50.11 5.03
C LYS A 3 34.31 49.52 3.63
N SER A 4 34.91 48.36 3.33
CA SER A 4 34.41 47.50 2.25
C SER A 4 34.57 46.04 2.65
N LEU A 5 33.45 45.47 3.10
CA LEU A 5 33.23 44.03 3.24
C LEU A 5 32.81 43.53 1.85
N ILE A 6 33.57 42.63 1.25
CA ILE A 6 33.13 41.92 0.05
C ILE A 6 32.29 40.73 0.51
N SER A 7 31.05 40.75 0.06
CA SER A 7 29.95 39.89 0.43
C SER A 7 29.79 38.75 -0.58
N ALA A 8 29.19 37.65 -0.09
CA ALA A 8 28.29 36.74 -0.80
C ALA A 8 28.93 35.73 -1.77
N SER A 9 28.54 34.45 -1.84
CA SER A 9 27.50 33.69 -1.13
C SER A 9 27.68 32.22 -1.53
N LEU A 10 27.72 31.29 -0.56
CA LEU A 10 27.52 29.86 -0.85
C LEU A 10 26.03 29.66 -1.14
N ALA A 11 25.66 29.45 -2.39
CA ALA A 11 24.36 28.88 -2.73
C ALA A 11 24.45 27.37 -2.46
N LEU A 12 23.87 26.94 -1.35
CA LEU A 12 23.67 25.52 -1.06
C LEU A 12 22.33 25.13 -1.68
N ASP A 13 22.37 24.50 -2.85
CA ASP A 13 21.19 23.99 -3.53
C ASP A 13 20.50 22.94 -2.65
N LEU A 14 19.40 23.36 -2.03
CA LEU A 14 18.52 22.49 -1.27
C LEU A 14 17.74 21.63 -2.28
N LEU A 15 18.31 20.48 -2.65
CA LEU A 15 17.59 19.40 -3.33
C LEU A 15 16.52 18.86 -2.37
N ALA A 16 15.39 19.55 -2.29
CA ALA A 16 14.20 19.09 -1.60
C ALA A 16 13.72 17.81 -2.29
N SER A 17 14.10 16.66 -1.72
CA SER A 17 13.58 15.37 -2.13
C SER A 17 12.11 15.32 -1.74
N SER A 18 11.21 15.43 -2.73
CA SER A 18 9.78 15.31 -2.50
C SER A 18 9.45 13.88 -2.05
N THR A 19 9.26 13.66 -0.76
CA THR A 19 8.70 12.40 -0.27
C THR A 19 7.20 12.40 -0.55
N SER A 20 6.75 11.51 -1.42
CA SER A 20 5.31 11.24 -1.57
C SER A 20 4.79 10.71 -0.22
N ALA A 21 4.03 11.54 0.49
CA ALA A 21 3.40 11.15 1.74
C ALA A 21 2.04 10.52 1.44
N PHE A 22 1.83 9.29 1.91
CA PHE A 22 0.50 8.69 1.96
C PHE A 22 -0.27 9.29 3.15
N ALA A 23 -1.55 9.58 2.94
CA ALA A 23 -2.44 10.13 3.95
C ALA A 23 -2.86 9.09 5.01
N ALA A 24 -3.08 7.83 4.62
CA ALA A 24 -3.56 6.78 5.52
C ALA A 24 -3.20 5.35 5.06
N THR A 25 -3.18 4.43 6.02
CA THR A 25 -3.11 2.98 5.78
C THR A 25 -4.18 2.27 6.60
N TYR A 26 -4.94 1.38 5.96
CA TYR A 26 -5.87 0.45 6.62
C TYR A 26 -5.36 -0.97 6.42
N GLU A 27 -5.03 -1.67 7.52
CA GLU A 27 -4.47 -3.02 7.50
C GLU A 27 -5.42 -4.02 8.17
N TYR A 28 -5.57 -5.18 7.54
CA TYR A 28 -6.40 -6.30 8.00
C TYR A 28 -5.57 -7.56 8.08
N SER A 29 -5.61 -8.23 9.24
CA SER A 29 -4.96 -9.53 9.40
C SER A 29 -5.92 -10.67 9.09
N SER A 30 -5.37 -11.81 8.66
CA SER A 30 -6.08 -13.09 8.57
C SER A 30 -6.43 -13.73 9.94
N LYS A 31 -6.23 -13.04 11.06
CA LYS A 31 -6.46 -13.60 12.40
C LYS A 31 -7.90 -14.13 12.54
N GLY A 32 -8.02 -15.38 12.99
CA GLY A 32 -9.31 -16.06 13.13
C GLY A 32 -9.82 -16.72 11.83
N ARG A 33 -9.08 -16.59 10.73
CA ARG A 33 -9.28 -17.37 9.51
C ARG A 33 -8.31 -18.55 9.49
N ASN A 34 -8.72 -19.64 8.85
CA ASN A 34 -7.81 -20.72 8.47
C ASN A 34 -7.57 -20.69 6.96
N PHE A 35 -6.53 -21.40 6.53
CA PHE A 35 -6.13 -21.50 5.12
C PHE A 35 -6.45 -22.89 4.54
N ASP A 36 -7.36 -23.62 5.19
CA ASP A 36 -7.83 -24.93 4.72
C ASP A 36 -8.93 -24.80 3.66
N LYS A 37 -9.55 -23.61 3.55
CA LYS A 37 -10.64 -23.30 2.63
C LYS A 37 -10.54 -21.87 2.15
N SER A 38 -10.96 -21.61 0.92
CA SER A 38 -11.10 -20.25 0.40
C SER A 38 -12.01 -19.39 1.27
N TRP A 39 -11.66 -18.13 1.44
CA TRP A 39 -12.47 -17.14 2.10
C TRP A 39 -12.19 -15.75 1.52
N THR A 40 -13.23 -14.92 1.52
CA THR A 40 -13.15 -13.52 1.09
C THR A 40 -13.72 -12.63 2.18
N ALA A 41 -13.12 -11.47 2.35
CA ALA A 41 -13.57 -10.41 3.22
C ALA A 41 -13.60 -9.09 2.46
N TYR A 42 -14.44 -8.19 2.93
CA TYR A 42 -14.65 -6.89 2.33
C TYR A 42 -14.63 -5.82 3.43
N ASN A 43 -14.00 -4.69 3.13
CA ASN A 43 -14.07 -3.50 3.97
C ASN A 43 -14.11 -2.23 3.12
N SER A 44 -14.63 -1.15 3.70
CA SER A 44 -14.74 0.13 3.02
C SER A 44 -14.74 1.31 3.99
N GLY A 45 -14.34 2.47 3.46
CA GLY A 45 -14.49 3.77 4.10
C GLY A 45 -15.22 4.74 3.17
N THR A 46 -15.15 6.03 3.45
CA THR A 46 -15.84 7.06 2.66
C THR A 46 -15.42 7.07 1.18
N ASN A 47 -14.13 6.85 0.91
CA ASN A 47 -13.55 6.97 -0.43
C ASN A 47 -12.77 5.74 -0.87
N TRP A 48 -12.76 4.67 -0.08
CA TRP A 48 -12.04 3.46 -0.43
C TRP A 48 -12.82 2.19 -0.15
N VAL A 49 -12.43 1.17 -0.89
CA VAL A 49 -12.90 -0.21 -0.71
C VAL A 49 -11.69 -1.14 -0.84
N ILE A 50 -11.77 -2.28 -0.16
CA ILE A 50 -10.82 -3.38 -0.29
C ILE A 50 -11.59 -4.70 -0.22
N GLU A 51 -11.36 -5.55 -1.20
CA GLU A 51 -11.69 -6.97 -1.15
C GLU A 51 -10.39 -7.74 -1.01
N TYR A 52 -10.34 -8.63 -0.02
CA TYR A 52 -9.14 -9.40 0.30
C TYR A 52 -9.49 -10.80 0.78
N GLY A 53 -8.57 -11.73 0.63
CA GLY A 53 -8.87 -13.11 0.97
C GLY A 53 -7.77 -14.10 0.70
N PHE A 54 -8.19 -15.35 0.76
CA PHE A 54 -7.40 -16.52 0.43
C PHE A 54 -8.19 -17.42 -0.50
N ASN A 55 -7.56 -17.96 -1.54
CA ASN A 55 -8.20 -18.89 -2.47
C ASN A 55 -7.32 -20.14 -2.75
N THR A 56 -7.93 -21.32 -2.71
CA THR A 56 -7.25 -22.61 -2.88
C THR A 56 -7.20 -23.13 -4.32
N ASP A 57 -7.86 -22.46 -5.27
CA ASP A 57 -8.09 -23.03 -6.61
C ASP A 57 -6.82 -23.19 -7.46
N PHE A 58 -5.80 -22.36 -7.22
CA PHE A 58 -4.54 -22.39 -7.98
C PHE A 58 -3.34 -22.64 -7.08
N ILE A 59 -2.73 -21.56 -6.59
CA ILE A 59 -1.44 -21.60 -5.89
C ILE A 59 -1.58 -21.51 -4.37
N ASN A 60 -2.80 -21.69 -3.84
CA ASN A 60 -3.15 -21.20 -2.51
C ASN A 60 -2.80 -19.72 -2.40
N GLU A 61 -3.61 -18.84 -2.97
CA GLU A 61 -3.27 -17.43 -3.15
C GLU A 61 -3.82 -16.55 -2.03
N ASP A 62 -2.98 -15.69 -1.49
CA ASP A 62 -3.40 -14.50 -0.73
C ASP A 62 -3.66 -13.38 -1.74
N PHE A 63 -4.83 -12.74 -1.67
CA PHE A 63 -5.20 -11.75 -2.67
C PHE A 63 -5.80 -10.46 -2.11
N THR A 64 -5.66 -9.40 -2.90
CA THR A 64 -6.53 -8.23 -2.90
C THR A 64 -6.97 -7.96 -4.33
N THR A 65 -8.25 -8.06 -4.68
CA THR A 65 -8.73 -8.02 -6.08
C THR A 65 -9.51 -6.74 -6.40
N HIS A 66 -10.12 -6.13 -5.39
CA HIS A 66 -10.96 -4.93 -5.55
C HIS A 66 -10.54 -3.85 -4.55
N THR A 67 -9.28 -3.39 -4.65
CA THR A 67 -8.79 -2.26 -3.84
C THR A 67 -8.85 -0.97 -4.65
N LYS A 68 -9.55 0.04 -4.14
CA LYS A 68 -9.72 1.32 -4.85
C LYS A 68 -9.84 2.46 -3.88
N HIS A 69 -9.22 3.60 -4.21
CA HIS A 69 -9.53 4.90 -3.63
C HIS A 69 -10.12 5.82 -4.72
N SER A 70 -11.16 6.59 -4.40
CA SER A 70 -11.93 7.35 -5.39
C SER A 70 -11.30 8.69 -5.77
N THR A 71 -10.46 9.27 -4.92
CA THR A 71 -9.97 10.66 -5.10
C THR A 71 -8.44 10.80 -5.14
N THR A 72 -7.68 9.77 -4.77
CA THR A 72 -6.21 9.79 -4.75
C THR A 72 -5.66 8.45 -5.25
N SER A 73 -4.39 8.44 -5.67
CA SER A 73 -3.69 7.19 -5.95
C SER A 73 -3.59 6.33 -4.69
N HIS A 74 -3.65 5.02 -4.85
CA HIS A 74 -3.61 4.07 -3.75
C HIS A 74 -2.74 2.86 -4.09
N ILE A 75 -2.29 2.18 -3.04
CA ILE A 75 -1.51 0.96 -3.11
C ILE A 75 -2.27 -0.14 -2.38
N ALA A 76 -2.56 -1.23 -3.08
CA ALA A 76 -2.99 -2.50 -2.50
C ALA A 76 -1.75 -3.30 -2.08
N LYS A 77 -1.74 -3.88 -0.88
CA LYS A 77 -0.60 -4.69 -0.41
C LYS A 77 -1.05 -5.99 0.22
N VAL A 78 -0.26 -7.04 -0.03
CA VAL A 78 -0.31 -8.32 0.69
C VAL A 78 1.05 -8.56 1.34
N ARG A 79 1.03 -8.90 2.63
CA ARG A 79 2.24 -9.27 3.39
C ARG A 79 2.04 -10.61 4.07
N ASN A 80 2.86 -11.56 3.69
CA ASN A 80 2.88 -12.92 4.23
C ASN A 80 4.34 -13.33 4.55
N ALA A 81 4.61 -14.59 4.87
CA ALA A 81 5.96 -15.02 5.22
C ALA A 81 6.97 -15.01 4.05
N ASN A 82 6.51 -14.87 2.80
CA ASN A 82 7.39 -14.70 1.63
C ASN A 82 7.82 -13.24 1.42
N GLY A 83 7.20 -12.27 2.09
CA GLY A 83 7.55 -10.86 1.99
C GLY A 83 6.34 -9.95 1.86
N THR A 84 6.56 -8.77 1.28
CA THR A 84 5.52 -7.76 1.01
C THR A 84 5.42 -7.56 -0.50
N PHE A 85 4.20 -7.60 -1.00
CA PHE A 85 3.87 -7.44 -2.40
C PHE A 85 2.85 -6.32 -2.52
N SER A 86 2.92 -5.58 -3.62
CA SER A 86 2.07 -4.41 -3.80
C SER A 86 1.74 -4.14 -5.25
N ASP A 87 0.54 -3.62 -5.47
CA ASP A 87 0.09 -3.05 -6.74
C ASP A 87 -0.43 -1.63 -6.49
N GLN A 88 -0.21 -0.72 -7.44
CA GLN A 88 -0.56 0.70 -7.31
C GLN A 88 -1.37 1.16 -8.51
N ASP A 89 -2.44 1.91 -8.23
CA ASP A 89 -3.19 2.59 -9.27
C ASP A 89 -3.55 4.03 -8.85
N SER A 90 -4.01 4.78 -9.85
CA SER A 90 -4.54 6.13 -9.72
C SER A 90 -6.00 6.13 -9.21
N ALA A 91 -6.44 7.32 -8.80
CA ALA A 91 -7.78 7.54 -8.29
C ALA A 91 -8.85 7.01 -9.24
N GLY A 92 -9.82 6.27 -8.72
CA GLY A 92 -10.93 5.76 -9.52
C GLY A 92 -10.69 4.40 -10.16
N ASN A 93 -9.46 3.89 -10.16
CA ASN A 93 -9.13 2.59 -10.75
C ASN A 93 -8.96 1.50 -9.67
N TRP A 94 -8.85 0.26 -10.13
CA TRP A 94 -8.73 -0.92 -9.28
C TRP A 94 -7.27 -1.38 -9.23
N ALA A 95 -6.71 -1.41 -8.03
CA ALA A 95 -5.43 -2.06 -7.77
C ALA A 95 -5.68 -3.44 -7.17
N GLY A 96 -4.91 -4.43 -7.63
CA GLY A 96 -5.05 -5.80 -7.16
C GLY A 96 -3.80 -6.64 -7.33
N ILE A 97 -3.61 -7.58 -6.42
CA ILE A 97 -2.46 -8.48 -6.41
C ILE A 97 -2.85 -9.83 -5.82
N GLU A 98 -2.33 -10.90 -6.41
CA GLU A 98 -2.48 -12.29 -6.00
C GLU A 98 -1.09 -12.89 -5.82
N VAL A 99 -0.82 -13.50 -4.68
CA VAL A 99 0.50 -14.05 -4.36
C VAL A 99 0.38 -15.41 -3.67
N THR A 100 1.38 -16.27 -3.85
CA THR A 100 1.43 -17.57 -3.16
C THR A 100 1.44 -17.38 -1.64
N HIS A 101 0.52 -18.06 -0.98
CA HIS A 101 0.35 -18.06 0.46
C HIS A 101 1.57 -18.61 1.19
N SER A 102 1.90 -17.99 2.32
CA SER A 102 3.00 -18.44 3.17
C SER A 102 2.86 -17.91 4.60
N GLY A 103 3.08 -18.80 5.56
CA GLY A 103 3.00 -18.48 6.99
C GLY A 103 1.59 -18.57 7.57
N SER A 104 1.47 -18.34 8.87
CA SER A 104 0.21 -18.51 9.62
C SER A 104 -0.63 -17.24 9.70
N THR A 105 -0.08 -16.10 9.30
CA THR A 105 -0.77 -14.81 9.37
C THR A 105 -0.39 -13.97 8.16
N VAL A 106 -1.41 -13.45 7.50
CA VAL A 106 -1.30 -12.62 6.31
C VAL A 106 -1.95 -11.28 6.61
N TYR A 107 -1.35 -10.22 6.09
CA TYR A 107 -1.83 -8.85 6.22
C TYR A 107 -2.18 -8.30 4.84
N TYR A 108 -3.36 -7.69 4.75
CA TYR A 108 -3.91 -7.07 3.55
C TYR A 108 -4.12 -5.61 3.84
N SER A 109 -3.74 -4.70 2.95
CA SER A 109 -3.91 -3.27 3.20
C SER A 109 -4.16 -2.43 1.96
N ILE A 110 -4.83 -1.31 2.20
CA ILE A 110 -4.85 -0.17 1.28
C ILE A 110 -4.07 0.99 1.91
N THR A 111 -3.20 1.63 1.13
CA THR A 111 -2.47 2.84 1.51
C THR A 111 -2.72 3.92 0.46
N TYR A 112 -3.10 5.13 0.85
CA TYR A 112 -3.38 6.25 -0.06
C TYR A 112 -3.05 7.59 0.60
#